data_AF-A0A0E3P5W1-F1
#
_entry.id   AF-A0A0E3P5W1-F1
#
_cell.length_a   1.000
_cell.length_b   1.000
_cell.length_c   1.000
_cell.angle_alpha   90.00
_cell.angle_beta   90.00
_cell.angle_gamma   90.00
#
_symmetry.space_group_name_H-M   'P 1'
#
loop_
_entity.id
_entity.type
_entity.pdbx_description
1 polymer ?
#
loop_
_entity_poly.entity_id
_entity_poly.type
_entity_poly.pdbx_seq_one_letter_code
_entity_poly.pdbx_strand_id
1 'polypeptide(L)'
;MSFESKVNRDGEIVQYNMIIDTNSFVYGMLNSQDSEDGESLRESVTSKGGNYKEEWDGDNVRIIITGLSPEKAYTEISGDYLIYKDPIGDLASDYENDEEDLFGMNEAMDSAIKIHYYLEMPNEIIDSNADFIDGNKAEWHMVNANSIRDIYAKCEVPLLPGISLFSILCIFFIIATLMKR
;
A
#
# COMPACT_ATOMS: atom_id res chain seq x y z
N MET A 1 -10.36 -1.14 8.37
CA MET A 1 -9.89 -0.83 7.01
C MET A 1 -8.63 -1.62 6.71
N SER A 2 -8.41 -2.00 5.45
CA SER A 2 -7.16 -2.59 5.03
C SER A 2 -6.69 -2.09 3.67
N PHE A 3 -5.37 -2.12 3.49
CA PHE A 3 -4.68 -1.76 2.26
C PHE A 3 -3.89 -2.96 1.75
N GLU A 4 -4.01 -3.23 0.45
CA GLU A 4 -3.22 -4.28 -0.21
C GLU A 4 -2.40 -3.64 -1.34
N SER A 5 -1.09 -3.60 -1.14
CA SER A 5 -0.14 -2.97 -2.07
C SER A 5 0.81 -4.01 -2.66
N LYS A 6 1.12 -3.86 -3.95
CA LYS A 6 2.08 -4.73 -4.64
C LYS A 6 3.01 -3.92 -5.53
N VAL A 7 4.30 -4.20 -5.41
CA VAL A 7 5.36 -3.58 -6.22
C VAL A 7 5.92 -4.60 -7.20
N ASN A 8 6.04 -4.22 -8.48
CA ASN A 8 6.64 -5.07 -9.50
C ASN A 8 8.17 -4.97 -9.53
N ARG A 9 8.80 -5.72 -10.44
CA ARG A 9 10.27 -5.76 -10.54
C ARG A 9 10.90 -4.44 -11.01
N ASP A 10 10.13 -3.61 -11.68
CA ASP A 10 10.53 -2.31 -12.20
C ASP A 10 10.37 -1.20 -11.14
N GLY A 11 9.86 -1.56 -9.95
CA GLY A 11 9.60 -0.64 -8.86
C GLY A 11 8.25 0.08 -8.97
N GLU A 12 7.37 -0.31 -9.88
CA GLU A 12 6.05 0.30 -10.02
C GLU A 12 5.05 -0.33 -9.04
N ILE A 13 4.19 0.50 -8.45
CA ILE A 13 3.08 0.04 -7.62
C ILE A 13 1.96 -0.41 -8.57
N VAL A 14 1.88 -1.72 -8.80
CA VAL A 14 0.93 -2.34 -9.75
C VAL A 14 -0.42 -2.68 -9.13
N GLN A 15 -0.50 -2.67 -7.80
CA GLN A 15 -1.74 -2.87 -7.06
C GLN A 15 -1.75 -1.96 -5.85
N TYR A 16 -2.88 -1.30 -5.62
CA TYR A 16 -3.16 -0.53 -4.41
C TYR A 16 -4.66 -0.59 -4.15
N ASN A 17 -5.09 -1.59 -3.39
CA ASN A 17 -6.49 -1.80 -3.06
C ASN A 17 -6.78 -1.24 -1.67
N MET A 18 -7.95 -0.62 -1.51
CA MET A 18 -8.47 -0.20 -0.21
C MET A 18 -9.76 -0.99 0.06
N ILE A 19 -9.83 -1.62 1.23
CA ILE A 19 -10.98 -2.39 1.69
C ILE A 19 -11.47 -1.80 3.01
N ILE A 20 -12.72 -1.35 3.03
CA ILE A 20 -13.36 -0.74 4.19
C ILE A 20 -14.52 -1.64 4.62
N ASP A 21 -14.34 -2.35 5.73
CA ASP A 21 -15.43 -3.02 6.42
C ASP A 21 -16.06 -2.02 7.41
N THR A 22 -17.37 -1.78 7.26
CA THR A 22 -18.11 -0.80 8.03
C THR A 22 -19.57 -1.24 8.22
N ASN A 23 -20.39 -0.42 8.88
CA ASN A 23 -21.83 -0.63 8.98
C ASN A 23 -22.62 0.36 8.09
N SER A 24 -23.92 0.13 7.93
CA SER A 24 -24.78 0.94 7.05
C SER A 24 -24.84 2.41 7.44
N PHE A 25 -24.74 2.72 8.74
CA PHE A 25 -24.73 4.10 9.25
C PHE A 25 -23.46 4.86 8.81
N VAL A 26 -22.29 4.29 9.08
CA VAL A 26 -21.00 4.90 8.71
C VAL A 26 -20.83 4.91 7.19
N TYR A 27 -21.26 3.87 6.49
CA TYR A 27 -21.33 3.87 5.02
C TYR A 27 -22.16 5.07 4.51
N GLY A 28 -23.33 5.30 5.10
CA GLY A 28 -24.19 6.43 4.76
C GLY A 28 -23.45 7.75 4.89
N MET A 29 -22.70 7.95 5.98
CA MET A 29 -21.88 9.14 6.20
C MET A 29 -20.78 9.27 5.14
N LEU A 30 -19.99 8.22 4.90
CA LEU A 30 -18.89 8.20 3.91
C LEU A 30 -19.39 8.46 2.48
N ASN A 31 -20.54 7.89 2.13
CA ASN A 31 -21.13 8.06 0.81
C ASN A 31 -21.84 9.41 0.64
N SER A 32 -22.19 10.07 1.75
CA SER A 32 -22.80 11.40 1.79
C SER A 32 -21.81 12.55 1.99
N GLN A 33 -20.55 12.24 2.33
CA GLN A 33 -19.55 13.26 2.59
C GLN A 33 -19.19 13.94 1.26
N ASP A 34 -19.67 15.19 1.14
CA ASP A 34 -19.52 16.09 0.00
C ASP A 34 -18.10 16.02 -0.58
N SER A 35 -17.97 15.39 -1.76
CA SER A 35 -17.07 15.99 -2.74
C SER A 35 -17.59 17.39 -3.03
N GLU A 36 -16.74 18.37 -3.36
CA GLU A 36 -17.15 19.77 -3.61
C GLU A 36 -18.29 19.92 -4.64
N ASP A 37 -18.58 18.85 -5.40
CA ASP A 37 -19.60 18.72 -6.44
C ASP A 37 -20.82 17.86 -6.05
N GLY A 38 -20.88 17.28 -4.84
CA GLY A 38 -21.97 16.42 -4.37
C GLY A 38 -21.97 15.00 -4.95
N GLU A 39 -20.86 14.56 -5.53
CA GLU A 39 -20.67 13.20 -6.03
C GLU A 39 -20.52 12.20 -4.88
N SER A 40 -21.16 11.04 -5.03
CA SER A 40 -21.00 9.89 -4.13
C SER A 40 -19.57 9.32 -4.16
N LEU A 41 -19.20 8.57 -3.12
CA LEU A 41 -17.90 7.91 -3.05
C LEU A 41 -17.63 7.02 -4.29
N ARG A 42 -18.67 6.30 -4.74
CA ARG A 42 -18.61 5.49 -5.96
C ARG A 42 -18.28 6.33 -7.19
N GLU A 43 -18.98 7.45 -7.38
CA GLU A 43 -18.77 8.34 -8.52
C GLU A 43 -17.36 8.90 -8.51
N SER A 44 -16.89 9.40 -7.37
CA SER A 44 -15.52 9.92 -7.18
C SER A 44 -14.44 8.88 -7.53
N VAL A 45 -14.61 7.63 -7.10
CA VAL A 45 -13.67 6.54 -7.45
C VAL A 45 -13.70 6.25 -8.95
N THR A 46 -14.89 6.14 -9.54
CA THR A 46 -15.03 5.81 -10.97
C THR A 46 -14.58 6.94 -11.89
N SER A 47 -14.75 8.21 -11.51
CA SER A 47 -14.31 9.37 -12.29
C SER A 47 -12.78 9.47 -12.38
N LYS A 48 -12.08 9.02 -11.33
CA LYS A 48 -10.61 8.83 -11.32
C LYS A 48 -10.13 7.57 -12.04
N GLY A 49 -11.02 6.78 -12.63
CA GLY A 49 -10.69 5.55 -13.36
C GLY A 49 -10.54 4.30 -12.49
N GLY A 50 -10.93 4.38 -11.22
CA GLY A 50 -10.94 3.26 -10.30
C GLY A 50 -12.16 2.35 -10.46
N ASN A 51 -12.10 1.19 -9.82
CA ASN A 51 -13.22 0.27 -9.68
C ASN A 51 -13.73 0.33 -8.24
N TYR A 52 -15.06 0.28 -8.11
CA TYR A 52 -15.74 0.37 -6.84
C TYR A 52 -16.76 -0.75 -6.72
N LYS A 53 -16.69 -1.52 -5.63
CA LYS A 53 -17.61 -2.62 -5.33
C LYS A 53 -18.06 -2.54 -3.88
N GLU A 54 -19.32 -2.88 -3.65
CA GLU A 54 -19.92 -3.02 -2.32
C GLU A 54 -20.42 -4.45 -2.15
N GLU A 55 -20.19 -5.02 -0.98
CA GLU A 55 -20.77 -6.29 -0.54
C GLU A 55 -21.55 -6.04 0.75
N TRP A 56 -22.84 -6.34 0.73
CA TRP A 56 -23.75 -6.10 1.86
C TRP A 56 -24.10 -7.43 2.54
N ASP A 57 -23.99 -7.45 3.87
CA ASP A 57 -24.46 -8.54 4.71
C ASP A 57 -25.21 -7.98 5.94
N GLY A 58 -26.52 -7.78 5.77
CA GLY A 58 -27.37 -7.13 6.76
C GLY A 58 -26.97 -5.67 6.98
N ASP A 59 -26.51 -5.36 8.18
CA ASP A 59 -26.00 -4.03 8.55
C ASP A 59 -24.53 -3.84 8.16
N ASN A 60 -23.80 -4.91 7.82
CA ASN A 60 -22.40 -4.82 7.46
C ASN A 60 -22.24 -4.48 5.98
N VAL A 61 -21.32 -3.57 5.69
CA VAL A 61 -20.97 -3.14 4.34
C VAL A 61 -19.46 -3.27 4.17
N ARG A 62 -19.06 -4.02 3.15
CA ARG A 62 -17.67 -4.07 2.69
C ARG A 62 -17.54 -3.28 1.41
N ILE A 63 -16.77 -2.20 1.46
CA ILE A 63 -16.41 -1.37 0.32
C ILE A 63 -15.04 -1.81 -0.18
N ILE A 64 -14.93 -2.04 -1.48
CA ILE A 64 -13.69 -2.47 -2.15
C ILE A 64 -13.39 -1.48 -3.27
N ILE A 65 -12.26 -0.78 -3.13
CA ILE A 65 -11.75 0.19 -4.10
C ILE A 65 -10.45 -0.36 -4.70
N THR A 66 -10.38 -0.45 -6.02
CA THR A 66 -9.21 -0.96 -6.74
C THR A 66 -8.91 -0.16 -7.99
N GLY A 67 -7.71 -0.33 -8.56
CA GLY A 67 -7.35 0.27 -9.85
C GLY A 67 -7.05 1.77 -9.81
N LEU A 68 -7.04 2.38 -8.62
CA LEU A 68 -6.51 3.72 -8.42
C LEU A 68 -5.02 3.65 -8.11
N SER A 69 -4.26 4.59 -8.65
CA SER A 69 -2.88 4.83 -8.21
C SER A 69 -2.91 5.47 -6.81
N PRO A 70 -2.00 5.08 -5.90
CA PRO A 70 -1.89 5.76 -4.62
C PRO A 70 -1.51 7.23 -4.81
N GLU A 71 -2.11 8.13 -4.05
CA GLU A 71 -1.80 9.57 -4.13
C GLU A 71 -0.44 9.90 -3.49
N LYS A 72 -0.11 9.23 -2.38
CA LYS A 72 1.10 9.52 -1.58
C LYS A 72 2.12 8.39 -1.53
N ALA A 73 1.72 7.14 -1.76
CA ALA A 73 2.65 6.01 -1.70
C ALA A 73 3.59 6.02 -2.91
N TYR A 74 4.87 5.72 -2.69
CA TYR A 74 5.89 5.75 -3.72
C TYR A 74 7.00 4.73 -3.49
N THR A 75 7.80 4.54 -4.52
CA THR A 75 9.01 3.73 -4.49
C THR A 75 10.21 4.57 -4.92
N GLU A 76 11.39 4.22 -4.41
CA GLU A 76 12.65 4.81 -4.84
C GLU A 76 13.74 3.75 -4.94
N ILE A 77 14.68 3.95 -5.88
CA ILE A 77 15.89 3.14 -5.99
C ILE A 77 17.04 3.91 -5.33
N SER A 78 17.66 3.30 -4.32
CA SER A 78 18.80 3.86 -3.60
C SER A 78 19.95 2.85 -3.58
N GLY A 79 20.92 3.03 -4.48
CA GLY A 79 21.98 2.05 -4.72
C GLY A 79 21.41 0.75 -5.27
N ASP A 80 21.73 -0.37 -4.61
CA ASP A 80 21.27 -1.71 -4.97
C ASP A 80 19.92 -2.07 -4.34
N TYR A 81 19.18 -1.09 -3.79
CA TYR A 81 17.95 -1.32 -3.06
C TYR A 81 16.74 -0.61 -3.68
N LEU A 82 15.62 -1.33 -3.71
CA LEU A 82 14.30 -0.78 -3.95
C LEU A 82 13.62 -0.54 -2.60
N ILE A 83 13.18 0.68 -2.36
CA ILE A 83 12.56 1.13 -1.12
C ILE A 83 11.12 1.52 -1.42
N TYR A 84 10.19 1.01 -0.62
CA TYR A 84 8.77 1.37 -0.62
C TYR A 84 8.45 2.25 0.58
N LYS A 85 7.67 3.31 0.35
CA LYS A 85 7.20 4.23 1.39
C LYS A 85 5.74 4.61 1.16
N ASP A 86 4.98 4.66 2.25
CA ASP A 86 3.63 5.21 2.26
C ASP A 86 3.42 6.06 3.52
N PRO A 87 3.25 7.39 3.40
CA PRO A 87 3.07 8.28 4.54
C PRO A 87 1.61 8.24 5.06
N ILE A 88 1.07 7.03 5.23
CA ILE A 88 -0.26 6.83 5.80
C ILE A 88 -0.33 7.26 7.27
N GLY A 89 0.83 7.49 7.92
CA GLY A 89 0.94 8.09 9.23
C GLY A 89 0.22 9.45 9.33
N ASP A 90 0.16 10.19 8.22
CA ASP A 90 -0.56 11.48 8.15
C ASP A 90 -2.04 11.34 8.53
N LEU A 91 -2.66 10.16 8.33
CA LEU A 91 -4.04 9.93 8.77
C LEU A 91 -4.19 10.17 10.27
N ALA A 92 -3.17 9.88 11.09
CA ALA A 92 -3.22 10.15 12.52
C ALA A 92 -3.33 11.66 12.81
N SER A 93 -2.64 12.50 12.04
CA SER A 93 -2.65 13.95 12.22
C SER A 93 -3.94 14.63 11.77
N ASP A 94 -4.63 14.03 10.79
CA ASP A 94 -5.97 14.49 10.39
C ASP A 94 -7.00 14.22 11.50
N TYR A 95 -6.84 13.12 12.26
CA TYR A 95 -7.69 12.84 13.43
C TYR A 95 -7.39 13.72 14.66
N GLU A 96 -6.14 14.15 14.86
CA GLU A 96 -5.78 15.00 16.01
C GLU A 96 -6.21 16.47 15.84
N ASN A 97 -6.41 16.96 14.60
CA ASN A 97 -6.75 18.36 14.33
C ASN A 97 -8.26 18.67 14.27
N ASP A 98 -9.14 17.68 14.34
CA ASP A 98 -10.58 17.91 14.50
C ASP A 98 -10.89 18.25 15.98
N GLU A 99 -10.64 19.51 16.36
CA GLU A 99 -10.86 20.09 17.71
C GLU A 99 -12.33 20.12 18.18
N GLU A 100 -13.30 19.54 17.45
CA GLU A 100 -14.69 19.41 17.91
C GLU A 100 -14.93 18.08 18.63
N ASP A 101 -14.41 17.98 19.87
CA ASP A 101 -14.83 16.97 20.84
C ASP A 101 -16.26 17.28 21.34
N LEU A 102 -17.26 17.08 20.48
CA LEU A 102 -18.63 17.45 20.80
C LEU A 102 -19.32 16.43 21.73
N PHE A 103 -18.81 15.20 21.85
CA PHE A 103 -19.47 14.12 22.62
C PHE A 103 -18.56 13.01 23.20
N GLY A 104 -17.24 13.21 23.39
CA GLY A 104 -16.38 12.11 23.88
C GLY A 104 -16.29 10.93 22.91
N MET A 105 -16.54 11.20 21.61
CA MET A 105 -16.47 10.22 20.52
C MET A 105 -15.04 9.78 20.22
N ASN A 106 -14.04 10.52 20.68
CA ASN A 106 -12.63 10.23 20.45
C ASN A 106 -12.21 8.85 20.98
N GLU A 107 -12.62 8.41 22.17
CA GLU A 107 -12.27 7.07 22.68
C GLU A 107 -12.98 5.93 21.92
N ALA A 108 -14.22 6.16 21.47
CA ALA A 108 -14.99 5.18 20.72
C ALA A 108 -14.50 5.07 19.25
N MET A 109 -14.05 6.18 18.66
CA MET A 109 -13.40 6.22 17.35
C MET A 109 -11.98 5.66 17.40
N ASP A 110 -11.20 5.97 18.43
CA ASP A 110 -9.84 5.43 18.64
C ASP A 110 -9.85 3.88 18.76
N SER A 111 -10.92 3.32 19.35
CA SER A 111 -11.16 1.87 19.40
C SER A 111 -11.67 1.26 18.07
N ALA A 112 -12.21 2.09 17.17
CA ALA A 112 -12.80 1.67 15.91
C ALA A 112 -11.82 1.75 14.72
N ILE A 113 -10.78 2.57 14.80
CA ILE A 113 -9.79 2.73 13.75
C ILE A 113 -8.78 1.58 13.82
N LYS A 114 -9.06 0.54 13.04
CA LYS A 114 -8.14 -0.56 12.76
C LYS A 114 -7.71 -0.47 11.31
N ILE A 115 -6.42 -0.23 11.08
CA ILE A 115 -5.80 -0.22 9.76
C ILE A 115 -4.87 -1.42 9.68
N HIS A 116 -5.13 -2.29 8.70
CA HIS A 116 -4.23 -3.36 8.33
C HIS A 116 -3.58 -3.04 6.99
N TYR A 117 -2.27 -3.17 6.91
CA TYR A 117 -1.54 -2.88 5.67
C TYR A 117 -0.78 -4.12 5.25
N TYR A 118 -0.91 -4.50 3.98
CA TYR A 118 -0.24 -5.66 3.40
C TYR A 118 0.56 -5.21 2.18
N LEU A 119 1.84 -5.55 2.15
CA LEU A 119 2.74 -5.22 1.05
C LEU A 119 3.39 -6.48 0.49
N GLU A 120 3.41 -6.61 -0.83
CA GLU A 120 4.23 -7.58 -1.56
C GLU A 120 5.29 -6.86 -2.41
N MET A 121 6.56 -7.09 -2.08
CA MET A 121 7.73 -6.58 -2.81
C MET A 121 8.18 -7.58 -3.89
N PRO A 122 8.98 -7.16 -4.89
CA PRO A 122 9.43 -8.06 -5.95
C PRO A 122 10.48 -9.09 -5.50
N ASN A 123 11.17 -8.84 -4.38
CA ASN A 123 12.19 -9.68 -3.77
C ASN A 123 11.98 -9.76 -2.25
N GLU A 124 12.77 -10.61 -1.59
CA GLU A 124 12.81 -10.72 -0.13
C GLU A 124 13.04 -9.36 0.54
N ILE A 125 12.21 -9.05 1.54
CA ILE A 125 12.31 -7.82 2.33
C ILE A 125 13.44 -8.01 3.34
N ILE A 126 14.44 -7.14 3.25
CA ILE A 126 15.65 -7.20 4.09
C ILE A 126 15.63 -6.19 5.24
N ASP A 127 14.75 -5.18 5.16
CA ASP A 127 14.57 -4.16 6.18
C ASP A 127 13.16 -3.57 6.07
N SER A 128 12.49 -3.38 7.21
CA SER A 128 11.12 -2.88 7.28
C SER A 128 10.72 -2.52 8.72
N ASN A 129 9.75 -1.64 8.87
CA ASN A 129 9.08 -1.34 10.15
C ASN A 129 7.77 -2.13 10.36
N ALA A 130 7.59 -3.22 9.61
CA ALA A 130 6.43 -4.12 9.70
C ALA A 130 6.36 -4.88 11.02
N ASP A 131 5.14 -5.27 11.41
CA ASP A 131 4.91 -6.14 12.56
C ASP A 131 5.25 -7.60 12.22
N PHE A 132 5.05 -8.00 10.97
CA PHE A 132 5.36 -9.34 10.46
C PHE A 132 5.97 -9.27 9.06
N ILE A 133 6.96 -10.13 8.80
CA ILE A 133 7.64 -10.27 7.50
C ILE A 133 7.74 -11.75 7.16
N ASP A 134 7.33 -12.13 5.95
CA ASP A 134 7.47 -13.46 5.37
C ASP A 134 7.99 -13.36 3.94
N GLY A 135 9.30 -13.55 3.77
CA GLY A 135 9.97 -13.45 2.48
C GLY A 135 9.79 -12.06 1.85
N ASN A 136 9.01 -11.99 0.77
CA ASN A 136 8.74 -10.73 0.05
C ASN A 136 7.45 -10.02 0.53
N LYS A 137 6.82 -10.50 1.60
CA LYS A 137 5.58 -9.95 2.15
C LYS A 137 5.79 -9.33 3.51
N ALA A 138 5.10 -8.23 3.77
CA ALA A 138 5.12 -7.53 5.05
C ALA A 138 3.72 -7.08 5.46
N GLU A 139 3.46 -7.09 6.77
CA GLU A 139 2.17 -6.78 7.37
C GLU A 139 2.31 -5.77 8.51
N TRP A 140 1.41 -4.78 8.55
CA TRP A 140 1.27 -3.82 9.64
C TRP A 140 -0.14 -3.91 10.20
N HIS A 141 -0.27 -4.01 11.52
CA HIS A 141 -1.54 -4.05 12.22
C HIS A 141 -1.63 -2.86 13.18
N MET A 142 -2.14 -1.75 12.67
CA MET A 142 -2.34 -0.50 13.40
C MET A 142 -3.75 -0.53 14.01
N VAL A 143 -3.86 -1.02 15.23
CA VAL A 143 -5.15 -1.35 15.89
C VAL A 143 -5.72 -0.25 16.78
N ASN A 144 -5.04 0.89 16.88
CA ASN A 144 -5.45 2.12 17.57
C ASN A 144 -4.76 3.35 16.94
N ALA A 145 -5.23 4.57 17.19
CA ALA A 145 -4.69 5.78 16.57
C ALA A 145 -3.20 5.99 16.89
N ASN A 146 -2.77 5.70 18.12
CA ASN A 146 -1.37 5.82 18.55
C ASN A 146 -0.42 4.86 17.82
N SER A 147 -0.95 3.81 17.18
CA SER A 147 -0.15 2.83 16.42
C SER A 147 -0.05 3.15 14.93
N ILE A 148 -0.83 4.12 14.44
CA ILE A 148 -0.81 4.59 13.07
C ILE A 148 0.58 5.19 12.79
N ARG A 149 1.20 4.73 11.71
CA ARG A 149 2.56 5.09 11.33
C ARG A 149 2.78 4.89 9.84
N ASP A 150 3.81 5.51 9.32
CA ASP A 150 4.23 5.33 7.93
C ASP A 150 4.65 3.89 7.65
N ILE A 151 4.44 3.46 6.41
CA ILE A 151 4.85 2.15 5.91
C ILE A 151 6.23 2.28 5.29
N TYR A 152 7.14 1.40 5.68
CA TYR A 152 8.49 1.32 5.13
C TYR A 152 8.91 -0.13 4.89
N ALA A 153 9.34 -0.43 3.68
CA ALA A 153 10.00 -1.71 3.36
C ALA A 153 11.09 -1.54 2.32
N LYS A 154 12.09 -2.42 2.37
CA LYS A 154 13.25 -2.39 1.52
C LYS A 154 13.62 -3.79 1.07
N CYS A 155 13.89 -3.95 -0.22
CA CYS A 155 14.44 -5.18 -0.80
C CYS A 155 15.63 -4.84 -1.73
N GLU A 156 16.40 -5.84 -2.12
CA GLU A 156 17.38 -5.68 -3.20
C GLU A 156 16.68 -5.40 -4.54
N VAL A 157 17.29 -4.58 -5.40
CA VAL A 157 16.78 -4.32 -6.75
C VAL A 157 16.76 -5.64 -7.53
N PRO A 158 15.63 -6.00 -8.14
CA PRO A 158 15.53 -7.22 -8.93
C PRO A 158 16.54 -7.21 -10.08
N LEU A 159 17.51 -8.14 -10.05
CA LEU A 159 18.44 -8.33 -11.15
C LEU A 159 17.65 -8.66 -12.43
N LEU A 160 17.87 -7.89 -13.49
CA LEU A 160 17.32 -8.20 -14.81
C LEU A 160 17.90 -9.56 -15.26
N PRO A 161 17.07 -10.51 -15.71
CA PRO A 161 17.49 -11.87 -16.05
C PRO A 161 18.50 -11.99 -17.23
N GLY A 162 19.04 -10.88 -17.75
CA GLY A 162 20.01 -10.87 -18.85
C GLY A 162 21.46 -10.53 -18.48
N ILE A 163 21.71 -9.80 -17.37
CA ILE A 163 23.04 -9.20 -17.16
C ILE A 163 24.08 -10.24 -16.69
N SER A 164 23.69 -11.28 -15.95
CA SER A 164 24.64 -12.31 -15.51
C SER A 164 25.07 -13.26 -16.63
N LEU A 165 24.28 -13.42 -17.70
CA LEU A 165 24.61 -14.27 -18.84
C LEU A 165 25.66 -13.61 -19.75
N PHE A 166 25.65 -12.28 -19.89
CA PHE A 166 26.63 -11.56 -20.71
C PHE A 166 28.04 -11.67 -20.13
N SER A 167 28.20 -11.56 -18.82
CA SER A 167 29.52 -11.69 -18.17
C SER A 167 30.08 -13.10 -18.31
N ILE A 168 29.25 -14.14 -18.19
CA ILE A 168 29.66 -15.54 -18.41
C ILE A 168 30.06 -15.78 -19.88
N LEU A 169 29.27 -15.29 -20.85
CA LEU A 169 29.58 -15.43 -22.27
C LEU A 169 30.88 -14.72 -22.65
N CYS A 170 31.15 -13.52 -22.11
CA CYS A 170 32.41 -12.81 -22.33
C CYS A 170 33.62 -13.60 -21.80
N ILE A 171 33.51 -14.21 -20.61
CA ILE A 171 34.59 -15.03 -20.03
C ILE A 171 34.88 -16.27 -20.92
N PHE A 172 33.85 -16.97 -21.37
CA PHE A 172 34.02 -18.13 -22.26
C PHE A 172 34.65 -17.73 -23.62
N PHE A 173 34.29 -16.56 -24.16
CA PHE A 173 34.86 -16.06 -25.41
C PHE A 173 36.35 -15.69 -25.27
N ILE A 174 36.74 -15.11 -24.13
CA ILE A 174 38.13 -14.78 -23.80
C ILE A 174 38.97 -16.07 -23.62
N ILE A 175 38.44 -17.09 -22.94
CA ILE A 175 39.13 -18.37 -22.76
C ILE A 175 39.29 -19.09 -24.11
N ALA A 176 38.24 -19.13 -24.94
CA ALA A 176 38.30 -19.77 -26.25
C ALA A 176 39.28 -19.10 -27.23
N THR A 177 39.49 -17.78 -27.12
CA THR A 177 40.46 -17.04 -27.95
C THR A 177 41.89 -17.19 -27.43
N LEU A 178 42.09 -17.30 -26.12
CA LEU A 178 43.40 -17.58 -25.51
C LEU A 178 43.88 -19.01 -25.75
N MET A 179 42.98 -19.99 -25.82
CA MET A 179 43.33 -21.41 -26.08
C MET A 179 43.64 -21.72 -27.55
N LYS A 180 43.35 -20.81 -28.48
CA LYS A 180 43.63 -20.99 -29.93
C LYS A 180 44.94 -20.35 -30.40
N ARG A 181 45.74 -19.79 -29.49
CA ARG A 181 47.11 -19.31 -29.73
C ARG A 181 48.12 -20.29 -29.14
#